data_AF-A0A3M1HQY6-F1
#
_entry.id   AF-A0A3M1HQY6-F1
#
_cell.length_a   1.000
_cell.length_b   1.000
_cell.length_c   1.000
_cell.angle_alpha   90.00
_cell.angle_beta   90.00
_cell.angle_gamma   90.00
#
_symmetry.space_group_name_H-M   'P 1'
#
loop_
_entity.id
_entity.type
_entity.pdbx_description
1 polymer ?
#
loop_
_entity_poly.entity_id
_entity_poly.type
_entity_poly.pdbx_seq_one_letter_code
_entity_poly.pdbx_strand_id
1 'polypeptide(L)'
;MTTPTDAIALAEWRRSVAELYARVRELAATSPEAAWRMFREGRDALFARHSQTPLSPEQLARFHGLDYFPYDPAWRVLATVEAGVEHHAYSVDLGEDGVLRYTRVARLHFTVVDAPASLDLYWIEGYGGGLFLPFRDLSNGSETYGGGRYLLDTIKG
;
A
#
# COMPACT_ATOMS: atom_id res chain seq x y z
N MET A 1 -2.58 18.07 12.36
CA MET A 1 -3.55 17.38 11.49
C MET A 1 -4.87 18.12 11.57
N THR A 2 -5.39 18.57 10.43
CA THR A 2 -6.74 19.13 10.33
C THR A 2 -7.76 18.00 10.23
N THR A 3 -8.96 18.22 10.74
CA THR A 3 -10.07 17.28 10.59
C THR A 3 -10.46 17.20 9.11
N PRO A 4 -10.61 16.01 8.50
CA PRO A 4 -11.08 15.87 7.12
C PRO A 4 -12.47 16.49 6.94
N THR A 5 -12.75 17.03 5.75
CA THR A 5 -14.05 17.64 5.42
C THR A 5 -15.22 16.68 5.59
N ASP A 6 -15.02 15.39 5.27
CA ASP A 6 -15.97 14.31 5.53
C ASP A 6 -15.25 13.12 6.19
N ALA A 7 -15.07 13.22 7.50
CA ALA A 7 -14.36 12.21 8.28
C ALA A 7 -15.04 10.84 8.30
N ILE A 8 -16.37 10.80 8.15
CA ILE A 8 -17.13 9.53 8.17
C ILE A 8 -16.91 8.78 6.86
N ALA A 9 -17.06 9.45 5.71
CA ALA A 9 -16.76 8.84 4.43
C ALA A 9 -15.28 8.42 4.35
N LEU A 10 -14.35 9.19 4.91
CA LEU A 10 -12.94 8.79 4.95
C LEU A 10 -12.72 7.52 5.79
N ALA A 11 -13.41 7.40 6.93
CA ALA A 11 -13.36 6.17 7.72
C ALA A 11 -13.95 4.97 6.96
N GLU A 12 -15.02 5.16 6.21
CA GLU A 12 -15.61 4.12 5.36
C GLU A 12 -14.68 3.68 4.21
N TRP A 13 -13.99 4.63 3.57
CA TRP A 13 -12.95 4.32 2.57
C TRP A 13 -11.88 3.42 3.18
N ARG A 14 -11.31 3.83 4.33
CA ARG A 14 -10.23 3.06 5.00
C ARG A 14 -10.70 1.66 5.40
N ARG A 15 -11.91 1.55 5.95
CA ARG A 15 -12.52 0.24 6.26
C ARG A 15 -12.66 -0.61 5.00
N SER A 16 -13.12 -0.03 3.89
CA SER A 16 -13.27 -0.76 2.62
C SER A 16 -11.93 -1.27 2.10
N VAL A 17 -10.85 -0.48 2.21
CA VAL A 17 -9.49 -0.93 1.86
C VAL A 17 -9.03 -2.07 2.77
N ALA A 18 -9.23 -1.96 4.08
CA ALA A 18 -8.88 -3.01 5.03
C ALA A 18 -9.62 -4.33 4.75
N GLU A 19 -10.91 -4.26 4.41
CA GLU A 19 -11.73 -5.40 4.00
C GLU A 19 -11.25 -6.04 2.69
N LEU A 20 -10.79 -5.25 1.72
CA LEU A 20 -10.18 -5.77 0.49
C LEU A 20 -8.92 -6.59 0.82
N TYR A 21 -8.01 -6.06 1.66
CA TYR A 21 -6.83 -6.81 2.07
C TYR A 21 -7.18 -8.08 2.86
N ALA A 22 -8.23 -8.06 3.68
CA ALA A 22 -8.71 -9.26 4.37
C ALA A 22 -9.17 -10.34 3.39
N ARG A 23 -9.99 -9.97 2.39
CA ARG A 23 -10.44 -10.88 1.34
C ARG A 23 -9.29 -11.40 0.49
N VAL A 24 -8.27 -10.58 0.21
CA VAL A 24 -7.07 -11.02 -0.49
C VAL A 24 -6.38 -12.14 0.29
N ARG A 25 -6.18 -11.97 1.60
CA ARG A 25 -5.53 -13.00 2.43
C ARG A 25 -6.30 -14.32 2.42
N GLU A 26 -7.63 -14.27 2.51
CA GLU A 26 -8.49 -15.46 2.47
C GLU A 26 -8.44 -16.16 1.12
N LEU A 27 -8.70 -15.43 0.03
CA LEU A 27 -8.80 -16.00 -1.30
C LEU A 27 -7.43 -16.45 -1.84
N ALA A 28 -6.35 -15.72 -1.53
CA ALA A 28 -5.01 -16.06 -1.99
C ALA A 28 -4.44 -17.33 -1.36
N ALA A 29 -5.10 -17.90 -0.35
CA ALA A 29 -4.76 -19.22 0.18
C ALA A 29 -5.06 -20.35 -0.83
N THR A 30 -6.06 -20.16 -1.69
CA THR A 30 -6.53 -21.18 -2.64
C THR A 30 -6.39 -20.75 -4.09
N SER A 31 -6.55 -19.45 -4.39
CA SER A 31 -6.45 -18.90 -5.73
C SER A 31 -5.80 -17.49 -5.72
N PRO A 32 -4.46 -17.41 -5.71
CA PRO A 32 -3.72 -16.15 -5.71
C PRO A 32 -4.07 -15.19 -6.86
N GLU A 33 -4.22 -15.72 -8.08
CA GLU A 33 -4.58 -14.89 -9.23
C GLU A 33 -6.01 -14.35 -9.11
N ALA A 34 -6.96 -15.16 -8.63
CA ALA A 34 -8.32 -14.68 -8.38
C ALA A 34 -8.35 -13.61 -7.28
N ALA A 35 -7.53 -13.75 -6.24
CA ALA A 35 -7.37 -12.73 -5.21
C ALA A 35 -6.82 -11.41 -5.78
N TRP A 36 -5.85 -11.49 -6.71
CA TRP A 36 -5.34 -10.31 -7.42
C TRP A 36 -6.42 -9.65 -8.29
N ARG A 37 -7.20 -10.42 -9.07
CA ARG A 37 -8.31 -9.86 -9.88
C ARG A 37 -9.36 -9.19 -8.99
N MET A 38 -9.78 -9.85 -7.93
CA MET A 38 -10.74 -9.33 -6.95
C MET A 38 -10.24 -8.03 -6.31
N PHE A 39 -8.96 -7.95 -5.95
CA PHE A 39 -8.36 -6.73 -5.40
C PHE A 39 -8.42 -5.58 -6.40
N ARG A 40 -8.05 -5.84 -7.67
CA ARG A 40 -8.11 -4.83 -8.74
C ARG A 40 -9.52 -4.29 -8.93
N GLU A 41 -10.49 -5.19 -9.11
CA GLU A 41 -11.91 -4.83 -9.27
C GLU A 41 -12.43 -4.01 -8.08
N GLY A 42 -12.07 -4.41 -6.85
CA GLY A 42 -12.44 -3.70 -5.64
C GLY A 42 -11.82 -2.30 -5.54
N ARG A 43 -10.53 -2.16 -5.88
CA ARG A 43 -9.83 -0.87 -5.90
C ARG A 43 -10.36 0.04 -6.99
N ASP A 44 -10.59 -0.47 -8.18
CA ASP A 44 -11.17 0.29 -9.30
C ASP A 44 -12.58 0.77 -8.96
N ALA A 45 -13.42 -0.09 -8.37
CA ALA A 45 -14.75 0.31 -7.92
C ALA A 45 -14.70 1.42 -6.86
N LEU A 46 -13.75 1.33 -5.91
CA LEU A 46 -13.57 2.34 -4.87
C LEU A 46 -13.17 3.69 -5.47
N PHE A 47 -12.21 3.72 -6.40
CA PHE A 47 -11.78 4.94 -7.10
C PHE A 47 -12.87 5.53 -8.00
N ALA A 48 -13.67 4.68 -8.66
CA ALA A 48 -14.71 5.12 -9.58
C ALA A 48 -15.98 5.65 -8.90
N ARG A 49 -16.26 5.24 -7.66
CA ARG A 49 -17.61 5.42 -7.07
C ARG A 49 -17.62 6.04 -5.68
N HIS A 50 -16.54 5.93 -4.90
CA HIS A 50 -16.54 6.41 -3.53
C HIS A 50 -16.33 7.94 -3.49
N SER A 51 -17.03 8.63 -2.58
CA SER A 51 -16.98 10.10 -2.47
C SER A 51 -15.59 10.64 -2.10
N GLN A 52 -14.81 9.84 -1.37
CA GLN A 52 -13.41 10.09 -1.00
C GLN A 52 -12.39 9.67 -2.06
N THR A 53 -12.81 9.47 -3.33
CA THR A 53 -11.86 9.17 -4.40
C THR A 53 -10.79 10.27 -4.49
N PRO A 54 -9.50 9.90 -4.65
CA PRO A 54 -8.44 10.90 -4.83
C PRO A 54 -8.43 11.50 -6.25
N LEU A 55 -9.31 11.03 -7.14
CA LEU A 55 -9.41 11.54 -8.51
C LEU A 55 -10.14 12.89 -8.52
N SER A 56 -9.60 13.85 -9.26
CA SER A 56 -10.34 15.08 -9.60
C SER A 56 -11.59 14.75 -10.43
N PRO A 57 -12.60 15.63 -10.49
CA PRO A 57 -13.77 15.43 -11.34
C PRO A 57 -13.42 15.12 -12.81
N GLU A 58 -12.38 15.78 -13.35
CA GLU A 58 -11.89 15.57 -14.71
C GLU A 58 -11.20 14.21 -14.89
N GLN A 59 -10.44 13.77 -13.88
CA GLN A 59 -9.82 12.45 -13.88
C GLN A 59 -10.88 11.35 -13.77
N LEU A 60 -11.86 11.53 -12.88
CA LEU A 60 -12.96 10.59 -12.69
C LEU A 60 -13.80 10.42 -13.96
N ALA A 61 -14.06 11.50 -14.69
CA ALA A 61 -14.79 11.46 -15.97
C ALA A 61 -14.08 10.64 -17.06
N ARG A 62 -12.77 10.43 -16.95
CA ARG A 62 -11.94 9.65 -17.89
C ARG A 62 -11.43 8.34 -17.28
N PHE A 63 -11.91 7.98 -16.10
CA PHE A 63 -11.41 6.83 -15.36
C PHE A 63 -11.96 5.52 -15.92
N HIS A 64 -11.08 4.62 -16.32
CA HIS A 64 -11.42 3.30 -16.85
C HIS A 64 -10.82 2.14 -16.02
N GLY A 65 -10.18 2.46 -14.90
CA GLY A 65 -9.42 1.53 -14.07
C GLY A 65 -8.03 2.08 -13.76
N LEU A 66 -7.43 1.60 -12.68
CA LEU A 66 -6.03 1.86 -12.34
C LEU A 66 -5.11 1.00 -13.21
N ASP A 67 -3.87 1.45 -13.35
CA ASP A 67 -2.83 0.69 -14.05
C ASP A 67 -2.26 -0.41 -13.15
N TYR A 68 -2.20 -1.63 -13.68
CA TYR A 68 -1.68 -2.80 -12.98
C TYR A 68 -0.77 -3.62 -13.90
N PHE A 69 0.34 -4.12 -13.36
CA PHE A 69 1.05 -5.22 -13.99
C PHE A 69 0.16 -6.48 -14.00
N PRO A 70 0.25 -7.33 -15.04
CA PRO A 70 -0.36 -8.65 -15.05
C PRO A 70 0.05 -9.46 -13.82
N TYR A 71 -0.82 -10.39 -13.39
CA TYR A 71 -0.46 -11.30 -12.32
C TYR A 71 0.72 -12.18 -12.74
N ASP A 72 1.75 -12.19 -11.91
CA ASP A 72 2.90 -13.06 -12.06
C ASP A 72 3.21 -13.73 -10.71
N PRO A 73 3.10 -15.07 -10.60
CA PRO A 73 3.34 -15.78 -9.36
C PRO A 73 4.78 -15.67 -8.85
N ALA A 74 5.75 -15.34 -9.71
CA ALA A 74 7.15 -15.14 -9.31
C ALA A 74 7.33 -13.98 -8.31
N TRP A 75 6.38 -13.03 -8.29
CA TRP A 75 6.39 -11.88 -7.37
C TRP A 75 5.59 -12.13 -6.09
N ARG A 76 4.98 -13.32 -5.92
CA ARG A 76 4.32 -13.73 -4.66
C ARG A 76 5.27 -14.56 -3.82
N VAL A 77 5.90 -13.92 -2.85
CA VAL A 77 6.94 -14.52 -2.01
C VAL A 77 6.49 -14.64 -0.56
N LEU A 78 7.10 -15.59 0.16
CA LEU A 78 7.07 -15.62 1.63
C LEU A 78 8.34 -14.95 2.14
N ALA A 79 8.17 -14.11 3.17
CA ALA A 79 9.28 -13.42 3.81
C ALA A 79 9.39 -13.82 5.28
N THR A 80 10.63 -13.97 5.75
CA THR A 80 10.95 -14.14 7.17
C THR A 80 11.10 -12.78 7.82
N VAL A 81 10.45 -12.58 8.96
CA VAL A 81 10.51 -11.32 9.72
C VAL A 81 11.65 -11.38 10.74
N GLU A 82 12.64 -10.51 10.59
CA GLU A 82 13.69 -10.26 11.58
C GLU A 82 13.31 -9.04 12.42
N ALA A 83 12.86 -9.25 13.65
CA ALA A 83 12.45 -8.16 14.56
C ALA A 83 13.61 -7.57 15.39
N GLY A 84 14.74 -8.28 15.52
CA GLY A 84 15.90 -7.86 16.32
C GLY A 84 16.79 -6.79 15.67
N VAL A 85 16.20 -5.87 14.91
CA VAL A 85 16.92 -4.86 14.14
C VAL A 85 17.16 -3.60 14.96
N GLU A 86 18.14 -2.80 14.57
CA GLU A 86 18.29 -1.45 15.09
C GLU A 86 17.09 -0.58 14.67
N HIS A 87 16.41 0.00 15.66
CA HIS A 87 15.31 0.92 15.45
C HIS A 87 15.84 2.30 15.08
N HIS A 88 15.78 2.64 13.80
CA HIS A 88 16.15 3.95 13.28
C HIS A 88 14.89 4.74 12.92
N ALA A 89 14.78 5.96 13.46
CA ALA A 89 13.68 6.88 13.17
C ALA A 89 13.99 7.74 11.95
N TYR A 90 13.01 7.91 11.08
CA TYR A 90 13.07 8.72 9.88
C TYR A 90 11.98 9.79 9.93
N SER A 91 12.25 10.92 9.28
CA SER A 91 11.34 12.04 9.17
C SER A 91 11.38 12.56 7.75
N VAL A 92 10.23 12.59 7.09
CA VAL A 92 10.07 13.10 5.73
C VAL A 92 9.10 14.27 5.76
N ASP A 93 9.54 15.41 5.22
CA ASP A 93 8.68 16.57 5.01
C ASP A 93 7.84 16.35 3.75
N LEU A 94 6.51 16.28 3.91
CA LEU A 94 5.54 16.13 2.83
C LEU A 94 4.94 17.47 2.41
N GLY A 95 5.52 18.60 2.84
CA GLY A 95 5.02 19.93 2.53
C GLY A 95 3.72 20.23 3.27
N GLU A 96 2.64 20.49 2.53
CA GLU A 96 1.33 20.83 3.11
C GLU A 96 0.72 19.69 3.94
N ASP A 97 1.09 18.44 3.64
CA ASP A 97 0.65 17.25 4.39
C ASP A 97 1.41 17.05 5.72
N GLY A 98 2.39 17.92 6.00
CA GLY A 98 3.18 17.92 7.22
C GLY A 98 4.32 16.90 7.22
N VAL A 99 4.75 16.51 8.42
CA VAL A 99 5.93 15.66 8.59
C VAL A 99 5.51 14.22 8.88
N LEU A 100 5.89 13.30 8.00
CA LEU A 100 5.73 11.86 8.20
C LEU A 100 6.93 11.33 8.99
N ARG A 101 6.67 10.82 10.20
CA ARG A 101 7.68 10.14 11.02
C ARG A 101 7.40 8.65 11.04
N TYR A 102 8.46 7.85 10.90
CA TYR A 102 8.36 6.40 10.96
C TYR A 102 9.67 5.78 11.44
N THR A 103 9.56 4.69 12.17
CA THR A 103 10.70 3.98 12.76
C THR A 103 10.80 2.58 12.18
N ARG A 104 12.01 2.15 11.82
CA ARG A 104 12.23 0.75 11.39
C ARG A 104 11.98 -0.18 12.57
N VAL A 105 11.15 -1.20 12.37
CA VAL A 105 10.77 -2.17 13.42
C VAL A 105 11.11 -3.62 13.06
N ALA A 106 11.34 -3.92 11.78
CA ALA A 106 11.82 -5.23 11.34
C ALA A 106 12.52 -5.14 9.98
N ARG A 107 13.19 -6.23 9.60
CA ARG A 107 13.64 -6.49 8.23
C ARG A 107 13.00 -7.76 7.71
N LEU A 108 12.49 -7.72 6.49
CA LEU A 108 11.88 -8.84 5.79
C LEU A 108 12.90 -9.44 4.84
N HIS A 109 13.21 -10.72 4.99
CA HIS A 109 14.12 -11.45 4.11
C HIS A 109 13.35 -12.44 3.24
N PHE A 110 13.60 -12.45 1.93
CA PHE A 110 12.90 -13.31 0.99
C PHE A 110 13.77 -13.60 -0.25
N THR A 111 13.31 -14.52 -1.09
CA THR A 111 13.86 -14.77 -2.42
C THR A 111 12.81 -14.42 -3.45
N VAL A 112 13.16 -13.59 -4.43
CA VAL A 112 12.27 -13.16 -5.52
C VAL A 112 13.03 -13.26 -6.83
N VAL A 113 12.42 -13.86 -7.87
CA VAL A 113 13.08 -14.12 -9.16
C VAL A 113 14.48 -14.72 -8.99
N ASP A 114 14.57 -15.78 -8.16
CA ASP A 114 15.82 -16.51 -7.84
C ASP A 114 16.96 -15.68 -7.22
N ALA A 115 16.67 -14.46 -6.75
CA ALA A 115 17.62 -13.59 -6.07
C ALA A 115 17.23 -13.34 -4.61
N PRO A 116 18.17 -13.41 -3.66
CA PRO A 116 17.91 -12.98 -2.29
C PRO A 116 17.68 -11.46 -2.26
N ALA A 117 16.65 -11.05 -1.53
CA ALA A 117 16.28 -9.65 -1.35
C ALA A 117 15.82 -9.40 0.09
N SER A 118 15.85 -8.13 0.49
CA SER A 118 15.27 -7.71 1.76
C SER A 118 14.59 -6.34 1.66
N LEU A 119 13.61 -6.13 2.52
CA LEU A 119 12.93 -4.84 2.70
C LEU A 119 12.87 -4.50 4.18
N ASP A 120 13.10 -3.24 4.52
CA ASP A 120 12.88 -2.74 5.88
C ASP A 120 11.38 -2.49 6.09
N LEU A 121 10.85 -2.96 7.22
CA LEU A 121 9.47 -2.72 7.65
C LEU A 121 9.46 -1.62 8.71
N TYR A 122 8.57 -0.66 8.52
CA TYR A 122 8.48 0.52 9.37
C TYR A 122 7.15 0.60 10.12
N TRP A 123 7.16 1.27 11.26
CA TRP A 123 5.98 1.72 11.98
C TRP A 123 5.81 3.22 11.80
N ILE A 124 4.68 3.67 11.27
CA ILE A 124 4.33 5.09 11.19
C ILE A 124 4.02 5.61 12.60
N GLU A 125 4.68 6.68 13.00
CA GLU A 125 4.51 7.28 14.32
C GLU A 125 3.31 8.23 14.36
N GLY A 126 2.63 8.30 15.51
CA GLY A 126 1.48 9.17 15.73
C GLY A 126 0.28 8.42 16.31
N TYR A 127 -0.79 9.16 16.61
CA TYR A 127 -2.04 8.59 17.12
C TYR A 127 -2.75 7.81 16.01
N GLY A 128 -2.74 6.48 16.14
CA GLY A 128 -3.27 5.52 15.15
C GLY A 128 -2.18 4.55 14.65
N GLY A 129 -1.03 5.08 14.25
CA GLY A 129 0.11 4.31 13.75
C GLY A 129 -0.21 3.34 12.61
N GLY A 130 0.75 2.47 12.27
CA GLY A 130 0.54 1.43 11.26
C GLY A 130 1.83 0.88 10.66
N LEU A 131 1.75 -0.32 10.11
CA LEU A 131 2.84 -0.91 9.34
C LEU A 131 2.95 -0.24 7.97
N PHE A 132 4.18 0.07 7.60
CA PHE A 132 4.51 0.68 6.33
C PHE A 132 5.66 -0.07 5.68
N LEU A 133 5.43 -0.57 4.46
CA LEU A 133 6.38 -1.37 3.69
C LEU A 133 6.61 -0.73 2.31
N PRO A 134 7.33 0.40 2.25
CA PRO A 134 7.71 1.05 1.01
C PRO A 134 8.89 0.35 0.35
N PHE A 135 9.00 0.47 -0.96
CA PHE A 135 10.16 0.00 -1.70
C PHE A 135 10.37 0.80 -2.99
N ARG A 136 11.56 0.65 -3.55
CA ARG A 136 11.92 1.11 -4.89
C ARG A 136 12.57 0.00 -5.68
N ASP A 137 12.47 0.10 -6.99
CA ASP A 137 13.04 -0.80 -7.98
C ASP A 137 13.22 -0.07 -9.33
N LEU A 138 13.65 -0.80 -10.34
CA LEU A 138 14.00 -0.25 -11.65
C LEU A 138 12.81 0.28 -12.46
N SER A 139 11.56 -0.05 -12.08
CA SER A 139 10.37 0.47 -12.76
C SER A 139 10.02 1.90 -12.34
N ASN A 140 10.56 2.41 -11.22
CA ASN A 140 10.20 3.73 -10.71
C ASN A 140 10.71 4.85 -11.63
N GLY A 141 9.80 5.74 -12.03
CA GLY A 141 10.08 6.89 -12.90
C GLY A 141 9.97 6.58 -14.39
N SER A 142 9.81 5.32 -14.77
CA SER A 142 9.57 4.87 -16.14
C SER A 142 8.18 4.26 -16.30
N GLU A 143 7.93 3.13 -15.63
CA GLU A 143 6.68 2.37 -15.69
C GLU A 143 5.80 2.60 -14.46
N THR A 144 6.40 2.99 -13.34
CA THR A 144 5.69 3.27 -12.08
C THR A 144 6.06 4.64 -11.53
N TYR A 145 5.28 5.10 -10.55
CA TYR A 145 5.50 6.40 -9.91
C TYR A 145 6.94 6.54 -9.37
N GLY A 146 7.57 7.69 -9.63
CA GLY A 146 8.98 7.93 -9.31
C GLY A 146 9.30 7.97 -7.81
N GLY A 147 8.32 8.25 -6.96
CA GLY A 147 8.51 8.28 -5.51
C GLY A 147 8.79 6.91 -4.89
N GLY A 148 8.42 5.83 -5.58
CA GLY A 148 8.43 4.47 -5.05
C GLY A 148 7.04 3.85 -5.02
N ARG A 149 6.96 2.64 -4.46
CA ARG A 149 5.73 1.87 -4.27
C ARG A 149 5.64 1.40 -2.82
N TYR A 150 4.46 0.93 -2.40
CA TYR A 150 4.28 0.32 -1.09
C TYR A 150 3.48 -0.97 -1.22
N LEU A 151 3.89 -1.99 -0.48
CA LEU A 151 3.13 -3.24 -0.33
C LEU A 151 2.06 -3.10 0.76
N LEU A 152 2.38 -2.33 1.82
CA LEU A 152 1.51 -2.05 2.96
C LEU A 152 1.62 -0.58 3.36
N ASP A 153 0.48 0.02 3.65
CA ASP A 153 0.33 1.35 4.26
C ASP A 153 -0.90 1.31 5.18
N THR A 154 -0.79 0.59 6.30
CA THR A 154 -1.97 0.15 7.06
C THR A 154 -2.67 1.28 7.82
N ILE A 155 -2.03 2.44 7.98
CA ILE A 155 -2.67 3.61 8.60
C ILE A 155 -3.79 4.18 7.69
N LYS A 156 -3.77 3.84 6.39
CA LYS A 156 -4.77 4.23 5.39
C LYS A 156 -5.82 3.15 5.13
N GLY A 157 -5.89 2.10 5.95
CA GLY A 157 -6.77 0.94 5.77
C GLY A 157 -6.02 -0.27 5.26
#